data_AF-A0A3A4W850-F1
#
_entry.id   AF-A0A3A4W850-F1
#
_cell.length_a   1.000
_cell.length_b   1.000
_cell.length_c   1.000
_cell.angle_alpha   90.00
_cell.angle_beta   90.00
_cell.angle_gamma   90.00
#
_symmetry.space_group_name_H-M   'P 1'
#
loop_
_entity.id
_entity.type
_entity.pdbx_description
1 polymer ?
#
loop_
_entity_poly.entity_id
_entity_poly.type
_entity_poly.pdbx_seq_one_letter_code
_entity_poly.pdbx_strand_id
1 'polypeptide(L)'
;MSKTINPSVLGVSLALTFGVLYSICAAAFALWPETAFAFFNAWFHGMDLRLLQPEGGRAVTLNGYFYGLIGILITAYVAGVVFALLYNWLNGVMGGKGK
;
A
#
# COMPACT_ATOMS: atom_id res chain seq x y z
N MET A 1 -6.56 24.80 18.71
CA MET A 1 -7.36 23.58 18.55
C MET A 1 -6.69 22.72 17.49
N SER A 2 -6.06 21.60 17.85
CA SER A 2 -5.46 20.70 16.85
C SER A 2 -6.59 19.98 16.09
N LYS A 3 -6.55 20.00 14.76
CA LYS A 3 -7.57 19.37 13.92
C LYS A 3 -7.44 17.85 13.98
N THR A 4 -8.50 17.17 14.42
CA THR A 4 -8.58 15.70 14.40
C THR A 4 -8.87 15.20 12.99
N ILE A 5 -8.38 13.98 12.69
CA ILE A 5 -8.61 13.29 11.42
C ILE A 5 -9.75 12.30 11.61
N ASN A 6 -10.69 12.23 10.66
CA ASN A 6 -11.72 11.19 10.65
C ASN A 6 -11.09 9.84 10.25
N PRO A 7 -11.12 8.80 11.11
CA PRO A 7 -10.44 7.53 10.83
C PRO A 7 -10.97 6.80 9.60
N SER A 8 -12.29 6.78 9.40
CA SER A 8 -12.90 6.09 8.26
C SER A 8 -12.55 6.77 6.95
N VAL A 9 -12.58 8.11 6.91
CA VAL A 9 -12.19 8.87 5.72
C VAL A 9 -10.73 8.63 5.37
N LEU A 10 -9.82 8.63 6.36
CA LEU A 10 -8.41 8.34 6.11
C LEU A 10 -8.21 6.89 5.63
N GLY A 11 -8.87 5.93 6.29
CA GLY A 11 -8.82 4.52 5.91
C GLY A 11 -9.28 4.29 4.46
N VAL A 12 -10.45 4.81 4.07
CA VAL A 12 -10.97 4.66 2.70
C VAL A 12 -10.05 5.35 1.70
N SER A 13 -9.57 6.56 2.00
CA SER A 13 -8.65 7.28 1.11
C SER A 13 -7.37 6.51 0.88
N LEU A 14 -6.80 5.92 1.94
CA LEU A 14 -5.58 5.12 1.87
C LEU A 14 -5.83 3.82 1.09
N ALA A 15 -6.94 3.13 1.36
CA ALA A 15 -7.34 1.94 0.62
C ALA A 15 -7.47 2.22 -0.88
N LEU A 16 -8.19 3.26 -1.28
CA LEU A 16 -8.36 3.62 -2.69
C LEU A 16 -7.02 3.99 -3.35
N THR A 17 -6.17 4.74 -2.65
CA THR A 17 -4.83 5.09 -3.13
C THR A 17 -4.00 3.84 -3.42
N PHE A 18 -3.94 2.92 -2.45
CA PHE A 18 -3.20 1.67 -2.61
C PHE A 18 -3.83 0.73 -3.64
N GLY A 19 -5.17 0.72 -3.76
CA GLY A 19 -5.86 -0.03 -4.81
C GLY A 19 -5.44 0.42 -6.21
N VAL A 20 -5.43 1.74 -6.46
CA VAL A 20 -4.98 2.30 -7.74
C VAL A 20 -3.51 1.95 -8.00
N LEU A 21 -2.63 2.16 -7.02
CA LEU A 21 -1.21 1.84 -7.15
C LEU A 21 -0.97 0.35 -7.40
N TYR A 22 -1.70 -0.52 -6.71
CA TYR A 22 -1.64 -1.97 -6.89
C TYR A 22 -2.07 -2.37 -8.31
N SER A 23 -3.17 -1.79 -8.82
CA SER A 23 -3.64 -2.04 -10.19
C SER A 23 -2.61 -1.61 -11.23
N ILE A 24 -2.01 -0.43 -11.07
CA ILE A 24 -0.94 0.05 -11.95
C ILE A 24 0.27 -0.89 -11.88
N CYS A 25 0.67 -1.31 -10.69
CA CYS A 25 1.78 -2.23 -10.48
C CYS A 25 1.54 -3.60 -11.15
N ALA A 26 0.35 -4.18 -10.95
CA ALA A 26 -0.03 -5.45 -11.58
C ALA A 26 -0.04 -5.34 -13.12
N ALA A 27 -0.56 -4.24 -13.67
CA ALA A 27 -0.54 -3.98 -15.11
C ALA A 27 0.90 -3.84 -15.64
N ALA A 28 1.78 -3.15 -14.92
CA ALA A 28 3.17 -3.00 -15.31
C ALA A 28 3.90 -4.36 -15.38
N PHE A 29 3.70 -5.24 -14.40
CA PHE A 29 4.28 -6.60 -14.44
C PHE A 29 3.65 -7.50 -15.51
N ALA A 30 2.35 -7.33 -15.81
CA ALA A 30 1.68 -8.10 -16.85
C ALA A 30 2.14 -7.72 -18.26
N LEU A 31 2.43 -6.42 -18.50
CA LEU A 31 2.77 -5.89 -19.82
C LEU A 31 4.30 -5.80 -20.05
N TRP A 32 5.06 -5.42 -19.03
CA TRP A 32 6.50 -5.13 -19.12
C TRP A 32 7.26 -5.66 -17.90
N PRO A 33 7.31 -6.98 -17.69
CA PRO A 33 7.91 -7.58 -16.50
C PRO A 33 9.39 -7.17 -16.31
N GLU A 34 10.18 -7.14 -17.39
CA GLU A 34 11.60 -6.74 -17.31
C GLU A 34 11.81 -5.31 -16.85
N THR A 35 11.02 -4.38 -17.38
CA THR A 35 11.07 -2.97 -16.99
C THR A 35 10.60 -2.79 -15.56
N ALA A 36 9.56 -3.53 -15.15
CA ALA A 36 9.08 -3.52 -13.76
C ALA A 36 10.16 -4.01 -12.79
N PHE A 37 10.85 -5.12 -13.09
CA PHE A 37 11.98 -5.59 -12.28
C PHE A 37 13.13 -4.58 -12.22
N ALA A 38 13.51 -3.99 -13.36
CA ALA A 38 14.56 -2.97 -13.40
C ALA A 38 14.21 -1.74 -12.55
N PHE A 39 12.95 -1.30 -12.58
CA PHE A 39 12.46 -0.19 -11.75
C PHE A 39 12.60 -0.50 -10.26
N PHE A 40 12.15 -1.66 -9.80
CA PHE A 40 12.29 -2.03 -8.38
C PHE A 40 13.75 -2.27 -8.00
N ASN A 41 14.57 -2.90 -8.84
CA ASN A 41 16.00 -3.07 -8.60
C ASN A 41 16.72 -1.71 -8.41
N ALA A 42 16.28 -0.64 -9.08
CA ALA A 42 16.87 0.69 -8.90
C ALA A 42 16.63 1.28 -7.49
N TRP A 43 15.61 0.80 -6.76
CA TRP A 43 15.35 1.22 -5.38
C TRP A 43 16.15 0.37 -4.37
N PHE A 44 16.44 -0.88 -4.74
CA PHE A 44 17.11 -1.86 -3.88
C PHE A 44 18.59 -1.99 -4.23
N HIS A 45 19.42 -1.26 -3.50
CA HIS A 45 20.87 -1.32 -3.66
C HIS A 45 21.40 -2.73 -3.38
N GLY A 46 22.12 -3.30 -4.35
CA GLY A 46 22.82 -4.59 -4.20
C GLY A 46 21.93 -5.85 -4.33
N MET A 47 20.67 -5.72 -4.76
CA MET A 47 19.79 -6.86 -5.03
C MET A 47 19.39 -6.95 -6.50
N ASP A 48 19.28 -8.18 -7.02
CA ASP A 48 18.58 -8.45 -8.27
C ASP A 48 17.34 -9.31 -8.00
N LEU A 49 16.17 -8.66 -8.03
CA LEU A 49 14.88 -9.30 -7.77
C LEU A 49 14.51 -10.35 -8.82
N ARG A 50 15.16 -10.35 -9.99
CA ARG A 50 14.96 -11.39 -11.01
C ARG A 50 15.33 -12.78 -10.51
N LEU A 51 16.29 -12.85 -9.58
CA LEU A 51 16.70 -14.12 -8.96
C LEU A 51 15.60 -14.76 -8.09
N LEU A 52 14.56 -13.99 -7.73
CA LEU A 52 13.40 -14.49 -6.98
C LEU A 52 12.26 -14.97 -7.90
N GLN A 53 12.37 -14.74 -9.21
CA GLN A 53 11.36 -15.20 -10.15
C GLN A 53 11.50 -16.72 -10.34
N PRO A 54 10.45 -17.52 -10.08
CA PRO A 54 10.51 -18.96 -10.25
C PRO A 54 10.79 -19.33 -11.71
N GLU A 55 11.42 -20.49 -11.92
CA GLU A 55 11.62 -21.04 -13.27
C GLU A 55 10.28 -21.19 -13.99
N GLY A 56 10.20 -20.70 -15.23
CA GLY A 56 8.94 -20.60 -15.99
C GLY A 56 8.09 -19.35 -15.67
N GLY A 57 8.52 -18.52 -14.74
CA GLY A 57 7.85 -17.29 -14.34
C GLY A 57 6.61 -17.52 -13.47
N ARG A 58 6.04 -16.41 -12.96
CA ARG A 58 4.73 -16.41 -12.30
C ARG A 58 3.83 -15.39 -13.00
N ALA A 59 3.01 -15.89 -13.92
CA ALA A 59 2.08 -15.03 -14.65
C ALA A 59 1.09 -14.34 -13.71
N VAL A 60 0.77 -13.07 -14.00
CA VAL A 60 -0.33 -12.36 -13.36
C VAL A 60 -1.64 -13.01 -13.83
N THR A 61 -2.37 -13.63 -12.90
CA THR A 61 -3.68 -14.22 -13.18
C THR A 61 -4.78 -13.30 -12.65
N LEU A 62 -5.97 -13.34 -13.26
CA LEU A 62 -7.12 -12.55 -12.78
C LEU A 62 -7.47 -12.90 -11.33
N ASN A 63 -7.47 -14.19 -10.98
CA ASN A 63 -7.75 -14.64 -9.62
C ASN A 63 -6.69 -14.12 -8.63
N GLY A 64 -5.41 -14.21 -8.97
CA GLY A 64 -4.32 -13.68 -8.15
C GLY A 64 -4.42 -12.17 -7.99
N TYR A 65 -4.74 -11.46 -9.06
CA TYR A 65 -4.94 -10.01 -9.06
C TYR A 65 -6.05 -9.59 -8.08
N PHE A 66 -7.25 -10.15 -8.21
CA PHE A 66 -8.39 -9.77 -7.34
C PHE A 66 -8.18 -10.19 -5.89
N TYR A 67 -7.57 -11.36 -5.65
CA TYR A 67 -7.21 -11.79 -4.30
C TYR A 67 -6.25 -10.77 -3.64
N GLY A 68 -5.20 -10.37 -4.34
CA GLY A 68 -4.27 -9.35 -3.85
C GLY A 68 -4.89 -7.96 -3.73
N LEU A 69 -5.78 -7.57 -4.64
CA LEU A 69 -6.51 -6.29 -4.58
C LEU A 69 -7.38 -6.20 -3.33
N ILE A 70 -8.16 -7.24 -3.03
CA ILE A 70 -8.98 -7.28 -1.83
C ILE A 70 -8.09 -7.23 -0.58
N GLY A 71 -7.00 -8.01 -0.58
CA GLY A 71 -6.01 -7.99 0.50
C GLY A 71 -5.45 -6.59 0.76
N ILE A 72 -4.96 -5.90 -0.26
CA ILE A 72 -4.35 -4.57 -0.10
C ILE A 72 -5.37 -3.51 0.31
N LEU A 73 -6.61 -3.55 -0.22
CA LEU A 73 -7.67 -2.62 0.18
C LEU A 73 -7.99 -2.75 1.67
N ILE A 74 -8.13 -3.99 2.17
CA ILE A 74 -8.42 -4.25 3.58
C ILE A 74 -7.24 -3.80 4.45
N THR A 75 -6.02 -4.20 4.13
CA THR A 75 -4.83 -3.86 4.91
C THR A 75 -4.59 -2.35 4.96
N ALA A 76 -4.71 -1.66 3.82
CA ALA A 76 -4.55 -0.22 3.75
C ALA A 76 -5.67 0.53 4.50
N TYR A 77 -6.92 0.06 4.42
CA TYR A 77 -8.01 0.63 5.23
C TYR A 77 -7.70 0.55 6.73
N VAL A 78 -7.34 -0.64 7.20
CA VAL A 78 -6.99 -0.87 8.62
C VAL A 78 -5.81 -0.01 9.04
N ALA A 79 -4.75 0.04 8.22
CA ALA A 79 -3.58 0.89 8.48
C ALA A 79 -3.97 2.37 8.60
N GLY A 80 -4.83 2.88 7.71
CA GLY A 80 -5.29 4.27 7.74
C GLY A 80 -6.16 4.57 8.97
N VAL A 81 -7.06 3.65 9.36
CA VAL A 81 -7.84 3.80 10.60
C VAL A 81 -6.92 3.84 11.81
N VAL A 82 -5.99 2.90 11.93
CA VAL A 82 -5.02 2.84 13.04
C VAL A 82 -4.18 4.12 13.08
N PHE A 83 -3.69 4.60 11.93
CA PHE A 83 -2.93 5.84 11.85
C PHE A 83 -3.74 7.03 12.36
N ALA A 84 -4.99 7.20 11.92
CA ALA A 84 -5.84 8.31 12.37
C ALA A 84 -6.12 8.25 13.88
N LEU A 85 -6.34 7.05 14.43
CA LEU A 85 -6.55 6.86 15.86
C LEU A 85 -5.30 7.26 16.66
N LEU A 86 -4.12 6.81 16.24
CA LEU A 86 -2.85 7.18 16.88
C LEU A 86 -2.56 8.67 16.77
N TYR A 87 -2.77 9.26 15.59
CA TYR A 87 -2.62 10.69 15.34
C TYR A 87 -3.53 11.51 16.27
N ASN A 88 -4.81 11.15 16.36
CA ASN A 88 -5.77 11.81 17.22
C ASN A 88 -5.42 11.66 18.71
N TRP A 89 -4.95 10.48 19.12
CA TRP A 89 -4.52 10.22 20.49
C TRP A 89 -3.30 11.07 20.86
N LEU A 90 -2.25 11.06 20.05
CA LEU A 90 -1.04 11.87 20.27
C LEU A 90 -1.36 13.36 20.26
N ASN A 91 -2.21 13.82 19.37
CA ASN A 91 -2.66 15.21 19.37
C ASN A 91 -3.53 15.57 20.56
N GLY A 92 -4.29 14.63 21.12
CA GLY A 92 -5.03 14.83 22.37
C GLY A 92 -4.10 14.93 23.58
N VAL A 93 -3.00 14.19 23.58
CA VAL A 93 -1.97 14.20 24.64
C VAL A 93 -1.08 15.45 24.54
N MET A 94 -0.57 15.76 23.35
CA MET A 94 0.34 16.90 23.11
C MET A 94 -0.40 18.23 22.92
N GLY A 95 -1.65 18.19 22.47
CA GLY A 95 -2.47 19.39 22.24
C GLY A 95 -3.10 19.97 23.49
N GLY A 96 -2.78 19.41 24.68
CA GLY A 96 -3.30 19.86 25.96
C GLY A 96 -4.82 19.88 25.97
N LYS A 97 -5.45 18.78 26.40
CA LYS A 97 -6.71 18.93 27.15
C LYS A 97 -6.38 19.67 28.45
N GLY A 98 -6.20 20.99 28.33
CA GLY A 98 -6.48 21.92 29.41
C GLY A 98 -7.91 21.64 29.85
N LYS A 99 -8.04 21.44 31.15
CA LYS A 99 -9.29 21.20 31.87
C LYS A 99 -10.41 22.11 31.39
#